data_AF-A0A9D9GXI5-F1
#
_entry.id   AF-A0A9D9GXI5-F1
#
_cell.length_a   1.000
_cell.length_b   1.000
_cell.length_c   1.000
_cell.angle_alpha   90.00
_cell.angle_beta   90.00
_cell.angle_gamma   90.00
#
_symmetry.space_group_name_H-M   'P 1'
#
loop_
_entity.id
_entity.type
_entity.pdbx_description
1 polymer ?
#
loop_
_entity_poly.entity_id
_entity_poly.type
_entity_poly.pdbx_seq_one_letter_code
_entity_poly.pdbx_strand_id
1 'polypeptide(L)'
;MKRLFIIFSLLALFSCSKEEVFETDSSPLVKSMNTFSADLIDSISVTREAVLNLVDSLYGSVNTNIWVSNAPLGASDTLICNRIREAFSPDYVSWLVIVDKHPLANWGHECIYLFVNANTMETEEQTYTMLPSDVSIINREKNYTPENAGSGELFDFTNMNKAGRSVLGSVSGNKWAVIISGGINRDNNYTRYWNDCSAIYSALKSYYEYTDNNCA
;
A
#
# COMPACT_ATOMS: atom_id res chain seq x y z
N MET A 1 -12.74 25.89 -24.30
CA MET A 1 -12.83 24.58 -23.61
C MET A 1 -11.85 24.61 -22.44
N LYS A 2 -12.33 24.67 -21.19
CA LYS A 2 -11.47 24.71 -19.98
C LYS A 2 -11.03 23.28 -19.68
N ARG A 3 -9.72 22.99 -19.70
CA ARG A 3 -9.18 21.69 -19.29
C ARG A 3 -8.52 21.90 -17.93
N LEU A 4 -9.19 21.44 -16.88
CA LEU A 4 -8.61 21.34 -15.54
C LEU A 4 -7.83 20.02 -15.49
N PHE A 5 -6.52 20.09 -15.32
CA PHE A 5 -5.72 18.91 -15.00
C PHE A 5 -5.52 18.88 -13.49
N ILE A 6 -6.15 17.91 -12.84
CA ILE A 6 -5.85 17.59 -11.44
C ILE A 6 -4.81 16.47 -11.49
N ILE A 7 -3.58 16.80 -11.13
CA ILE A 7 -2.50 15.80 -11.04
C ILE A 7 -2.43 15.39 -9.57
N PHE A 8 -2.95 14.21 -9.29
CA PHE A 8 -2.82 13.58 -7.98
C PHE A 8 -1.46 12.87 -7.90
N SER A 9 -0.70 13.14 -6.84
CA SER A 9 0.12 12.10 -6.21
C SER A 9 -0.89 11.08 -5.64
N LEU A 10 -1.17 10.03 -6.40
CA LEU A 10 -2.28 9.11 -6.19
C LEU A 10 -2.22 8.45 -4.79
N LEU A 11 -3.28 8.62 -4.01
CA LEU A 11 -3.93 7.50 -3.33
C LEU A 11 -5.44 7.68 -3.52
N ALA A 12 -6.09 6.68 -4.11
CA ALA A 12 -7.50 6.71 -4.47
C ALA A 12 -8.40 6.94 -3.25
N LEU A 13 -9.20 8.01 -3.30
CA LEU A 13 -10.36 8.20 -2.44
C LEU A 13 -11.51 7.37 -2.99
N PHE A 14 -11.78 6.18 -2.46
CA PHE A 14 -13.09 5.56 -2.58
C PHE A 14 -13.46 4.84 -1.29
N SER A 15 -14.61 5.25 -0.76
CA SER A 15 -15.31 4.63 0.36
C SER A 15 -15.85 3.26 -0.09
N CYS A 16 -15.68 2.24 0.73
CA CYS A 16 -16.47 1.01 0.63
C CYS A 16 -17.92 1.39 0.93
N SER A 17 -18.68 1.69 -0.13
CA SER A 17 -20.08 2.08 -0.01
C SER A 17 -20.92 0.92 0.52
N LYS A 18 -21.38 1.04 1.75
CA LYS A 18 -22.79 0.90 2.07
C LYS A 18 -23.17 2.01 3.06
N GLU A 19 -23.73 3.09 2.53
CA GLU A 19 -24.69 3.88 3.31
C GLU A 19 -25.94 3.03 3.46
N GLU A 20 -26.17 2.49 4.66
CA GLU A 20 -27.51 2.38 5.22
C GLU A 20 -27.41 2.79 6.69
N VAL A 21 -27.82 4.02 6.98
CA VAL A 21 -28.14 4.45 8.33
C VAL A 21 -29.58 4.03 8.56
N PHE A 22 -29.84 3.08 9.47
CA PHE A 22 -31.02 3.14 10.35
C PHE A 22 -30.84 2.24 11.58
N GLU A 23 -30.99 2.92 12.72
CA GLU A 23 -31.38 2.47 14.06
C GLU A 23 -30.52 1.46 14.86
N THR A 24 -30.43 1.82 16.13
CA THR A 24 -29.75 1.14 17.22
C THR A 24 -30.34 -0.24 17.45
N ASP A 25 -29.70 -1.26 16.90
CA ASP A 25 -29.71 -2.58 17.51
C ASP A 25 -28.38 -3.26 17.23
N SER A 26 -27.78 -3.82 18.28
CA SER A 26 -26.48 -4.47 18.23
C SER A 26 -26.48 -5.62 17.21
N SER A 27 -25.90 -5.37 16.02
CA SER A 27 -25.85 -6.35 14.95
C SER A 27 -24.97 -7.54 15.32
N PRO A 28 -25.30 -8.79 14.91
CA PRO A 28 -24.55 -10.00 15.28
C PRO A 28 -23.16 -10.09 14.63
N LEU A 29 -22.79 -9.13 13.78
CA LEU A 29 -21.61 -9.19 12.90
C LEU A 29 -20.29 -8.74 13.55
N VAL A 30 -20.29 -8.45 14.86
CA VAL A 30 -19.07 -8.21 15.66
C VAL A 30 -18.69 -9.46 16.50
N LYS A 31 -19.34 -10.61 16.27
CA LYS A 31 -19.07 -11.87 16.97
C LYS A 31 -18.58 -12.98 16.04
N SER A 32 -17.36 -12.86 15.50
CA SER A 32 -16.54 -14.05 15.16
C SER A 32 -15.07 -13.72 14.88
N MET A 33 -14.45 -12.88 15.70
CA MET A 33 -13.00 -12.89 15.82
C MET A 33 -12.68 -13.33 17.24
N ASN A 34 -11.96 -14.45 17.36
CA ASN A 34 -11.47 -15.07 18.60
C ASN A 34 -12.38 -16.07 19.31
N THR A 35 -12.89 -17.07 18.59
CA THR A 35 -13.15 -18.36 19.25
C THR A 35 -12.67 -19.51 18.36
N PHE A 36 -11.35 -19.72 18.36
CA PHE A 36 -10.83 -21.04 18.08
C PHE A 36 -11.38 -21.99 19.17
N SER A 37 -11.88 -23.17 18.79
CA SER A 37 -11.98 -24.24 19.77
C SER A 37 -10.57 -24.54 20.28
N ALA A 38 -10.42 -24.75 21.59
CA ALA A 38 -9.13 -25.11 22.19
C ALA A 38 -8.49 -26.33 21.47
N ASP A 39 -9.33 -27.22 20.93
CA ASP A 39 -8.93 -28.42 20.19
C ASP A 39 -8.24 -28.13 18.83
N LEU A 40 -8.50 -26.98 18.19
CA LEU A 40 -7.84 -26.63 16.93
C LEU A 40 -6.42 -26.07 17.17
N ILE A 41 -6.22 -25.38 18.29
CA ILE A 41 -4.92 -24.80 18.70
C ILE A 41 -3.93 -25.91 19.05
N ASP A 42 -4.40 -27.00 19.69
CA ASP A 42 -3.56 -28.17 20.04
C ASP A 42 -3.09 -28.98 18.83
N SER A 43 -3.62 -28.72 17.63
CA SER A 43 -3.19 -29.38 16.39
C SER A 43 -2.10 -28.64 15.61
N ILE A 44 -1.80 -27.39 15.99
CA ILE A 44 -0.84 -26.52 15.29
C ILE A 44 0.59 -26.92 15.63
N SER A 45 1.31 -27.47 14.66
CA SER A 45 2.70 -27.92 14.83
C SER A 45 3.73 -26.84 14.48
N VAL A 46 3.38 -25.91 13.58
CA VAL A 46 4.28 -24.86 13.10
C VAL A 46 4.25 -23.66 14.03
N THR A 47 5.40 -23.40 14.66
CA THR A 47 5.60 -22.23 15.52
C THR A 47 5.83 -20.97 14.69
N ARG A 48 5.53 -19.80 15.28
CA ARG A 48 5.86 -18.51 14.69
C ARG A 48 7.35 -18.39 14.35
N GLU A 49 8.21 -18.90 15.23
CA GLU A 49 9.66 -18.92 15.05
C GLU A 49 10.06 -19.69 13.78
N ALA A 50 9.43 -20.83 13.51
CA ALA A 50 9.68 -21.60 12.29
C ALA A 50 9.28 -20.80 11.03
N VAL A 51 8.19 -20.04 11.10
CA VAL A 51 7.77 -19.14 10.01
C VAL A 51 8.77 -18.01 9.82
N LEU A 52 9.24 -17.36 10.90
CA LEU A 52 10.25 -16.31 10.81
C LEU A 52 11.53 -16.80 10.15
N ASN A 53 12.00 -18.00 10.51
CA ASN A 53 13.18 -18.62 9.90
C ASN A 53 12.98 -18.91 8.41
N LEU A 54 11.81 -19.41 8.01
CA LEU A 54 11.46 -19.59 6.60
C LEU A 54 11.50 -18.25 5.85
N VAL A 55 10.88 -17.22 6.42
CA VAL A 55 10.77 -15.90 5.79
C VAL A 55 12.13 -15.21 5.67
N ASP A 56 13.00 -15.33 6.68
CA ASP A 56 14.38 -14.86 6.61
C ASP A 56 15.19 -15.62 5.54
N SER A 57 15.02 -16.93 5.44
CA SER A 57 15.65 -17.72 4.37
C SER A 57 15.21 -17.30 2.97
N LEU A 58 13.95 -16.88 2.79
CA LEU A 58 13.41 -16.50 1.49
C LEU A 58 13.70 -15.02 1.13
N TYR A 59 13.67 -14.11 2.11
CA TYR A 59 13.64 -12.67 1.87
C TYR A 59 14.61 -11.87 2.77
N GLY A 60 15.41 -12.51 3.61
CA GLY A 60 16.33 -11.87 4.56
C GLY A 60 17.38 -10.99 3.88
N SER A 61 17.90 -11.43 2.73
CA SER A 61 18.91 -10.71 1.94
C SER A 61 18.35 -9.67 0.96
N VAL A 62 17.03 -9.58 0.81
CA VAL A 62 16.36 -8.70 -0.17
C VAL A 62 15.88 -7.43 0.53
N ASN A 63 15.89 -6.29 -0.17
CA ASN A 63 15.31 -5.04 0.34
C ASN A 63 13.78 -5.13 0.35
N THR A 64 13.21 -5.59 1.46
CA THR A 64 11.77 -5.79 1.64
C THR A 64 11.30 -5.27 2.99
N ASN A 65 10.02 -4.88 3.08
CA ASN A 65 9.32 -4.87 4.35
C ASN A 65 8.57 -6.19 4.53
N ILE A 66 8.55 -6.70 5.76
CA ILE A 66 7.92 -7.98 6.09
C ILE A 66 7.04 -7.80 7.31
N TRP A 67 5.82 -8.30 7.21
CA TRP A 67 4.90 -8.45 8.32
C TRP A 67 4.49 -9.90 8.48
N VAL A 68 4.30 -10.34 9.71
CA VAL A 68 3.85 -11.69 10.05
C VAL A 68 2.70 -11.61 11.03
N SER A 69 1.69 -12.45 10.86
CA SER A 69 0.57 -12.51 11.78
C SER A 69 0.99 -12.83 13.21
N ASN A 70 0.23 -12.32 14.17
CA ASN A 70 0.48 -12.50 15.60
C ASN A 70 0.11 -13.90 16.07
N ALA A 71 -0.84 -14.53 15.37
CA ALA A 71 -1.27 -15.90 15.54
C ALA A 71 -1.63 -16.49 14.16
N PRO A 72 -1.78 -17.82 14.05
CA PRO A 72 -2.38 -18.45 12.88
C PRO A 72 -3.80 -17.94 12.65
N LEU A 73 -4.15 -17.69 11.39
CA LEU A 73 -5.49 -17.36 10.95
C LEU A 73 -6.32 -18.64 10.84
N GLY A 74 -7.59 -18.57 11.24
CA GLY A 74 -8.49 -19.72 11.20
C GLY A 74 -8.79 -20.16 9.77
N ALA A 75 -9.08 -21.46 9.60
CA ALA A 75 -9.56 -21.98 8.33
C ALA A 75 -10.95 -21.39 8.01
N SER A 76 -11.19 -21.11 6.73
CA SER A 76 -12.42 -20.55 6.11
C SER A 76 -12.63 -19.03 6.26
N ASP A 77 -12.54 -18.35 5.11
CA ASP A 77 -13.13 -17.03 4.82
C ASP A 77 -12.85 -15.92 5.84
N THR A 78 -11.70 -15.96 6.52
CA THR A 78 -11.26 -14.79 7.28
C THR A 78 -11.02 -13.69 6.26
N LEU A 79 -11.89 -12.68 6.28
CA LEU A 79 -11.79 -11.52 5.40
C LEU A 79 -10.55 -10.74 5.80
N ILE A 80 -9.47 -10.91 5.05
CA ILE A 80 -8.24 -10.11 5.17
C ILE A 80 -8.46 -8.86 4.33
N CYS A 81 -9.51 -8.11 4.65
CA CYS A 81 -10.01 -7.02 3.83
C CYS A 81 -8.86 -6.10 3.42
N ASN A 82 -8.59 -5.92 2.13
CA ASN A 82 -7.76 -4.82 1.67
C ASN A 82 -8.74 -3.69 1.26
N ARG A 83 -8.39 -2.42 1.45
CA ARG A 83 -9.36 -1.30 1.26
C ARG A 83 -9.94 -1.17 -0.16
N ILE A 84 -9.49 -1.98 -1.12
CA ILE A 84 -9.81 -1.94 -2.56
C ILE A 84 -10.47 -3.24 -3.05
N ARG A 85 -10.12 -4.40 -2.46
CA ARG A 85 -10.57 -5.75 -2.80
C ARG A 85 -10.58 -6.64 -1.56
N GLU A 86 -11.55 -7.54 -1.52
CA GLU A 86 -11.59 -8.60 -0.52
C GLU A 86 -10.43 -9.59 -0.78
N ALA A 87 -9.72 -9.94 0.29
CA ALA A 87 -8.76 -11.04 0.31
C ALA A 87 -9.27 -12.07 1.31
N PHE A 88 -9.04 -13.34 1.03
CA PHE A 88 -9.51 -14.44 1.87
C PHE A 88 -8.33 -15.29 2.29
N SER A 89 -8.34 -15.72 3.56
CA SER A 89 -7.47 -16.81 3.99
C SER A 89 -7.82 -18.10 3.23
N PRO A 90 -6.86 -18.99 2.99
CA PRO A 90 -7.13 -20.33 2.48
C PRO A 90 -8.10 -21.14 3.37
N ASP A 91 -8.52 -22.30 2.88
CA ASP A 91 -9.42 -23.23 3.58
C ASP A 91 -8.71 -24.05 4.69
N TYR A 92 -7.49 -23.68 5.06
CA TYR A 92 -6.69 -24.27 6.13
C TYR A 92 -6.13 -23.21 7.09
N VAL A 93 -5.82 -23.65 8.31
CA VAL A 93 -5.18 -22.79 9.32
C VAL A 93 -3.79 -22.40 8.83
N SER A 94 -3.51 -21.11 8.77
CA SER A 94 -2.28 -20.61 8.16
C SER A 94 -1.72 -19.38 8.87
N TRP A 95 -0.40 -19.23 8.86
CA TRP A 95 0.25 -17.97 9.16
C TRP A 95 0.16 -17.06 7.94
N LEU A 96 -0.14 -15.78 8.15
CA LEU A 96 -0.07 -14.78 7.10
C LEU A 96 1.28 -14.08 7.17
N VAL A 97 2.01 -14.12 6.06
CA VAL A 97 3.22 -13.32 5.85
C VAL A 97 2.95 -12.35 4.71
N ILE A 98 3.23 -11.06 4.92
CA ILE A 98 3.12 -10.04 3.89
C ILE A 98 4.51 -9.56 3.52
N VAL A 99 4.83 -9.63 2.24
CA VAL A 99 6.13 -9.19 1.69
C VAL A 99 5.90 -8.05 0.72
N ASP A 100 6.40 -6.88 1.10
CA ASP A 100 6.50 -5.71 0.25
C ASP A 100 7.91 -5.68 -0.36
N LYS A 101 7.97 -5.95 -1.67
CA LYS A 101 9.20 -5.93 -2.48
C LYS A 101 9.59 -4.53 -2.97
N HIS A 102 8.74 -3.53 -2.74
CA HIS A 102 8.96 -2.15 -3.15
C HIS A 102 8.92 -1.23 -1.93
N PRO A 103 9.76 -1.48 -0.91
CA PRO A 103 9.75 -0.63 0.26
C PRO A 103 10.03 0.81 -0.13
N LEU A 104 9.39 1.75 0.57
CA LEU A 104 9.37 3.21 0.28
C LEU A 104 8.49 3.63 -0.91
N ALA A 105 7.97 2.70 -1.71
CA ALA A 105 6.86 3.01 -2.60
C ALA A 105 5.58 3.28 -1.79
N ASN A 106 4.65 4.02 -2.39
CA ASN A 106 3.30 4.12 -1.83
C ASN A 106 2.52 2.84 -2.06
N TRP A 107 1.59 2.51 -1.16
CA TRP A 107 0.64 1.41 -1.35
C TRP A 107 -0.12 1.54 -2.68
N GLY A 108 -0.52 0.40 -3.24
CA GLY A 108 -1.12 0.31 -4.57
C GLY A 108 -0.30 -0.53 -5.56
N HIS A 109 0.98 -0.81 -5.25
CA HIS A 109 1.77 -1.82 -5.96
C HIS A 109 1.48 -3.22 -5.44
N GLU A 110 1.80 -4.24 -6.24
CA GLU A 110 1.68 -5.64 -5.85
C GLU A 110 2.58 -5.96 -4.65
N CYS A 111 1.97 -6.61 -3.66
CA CYS A 111 2.56 -7.17 -2.44
C CYS A 111 2.19 -8.64 -2.38
N ILE A 112 3.08 -9.44 -1.81
CA ILE A 112 2.89 -10.88 -1.68
C ILE A 112 2.24 -11.17 -0.34
N TYR A 113 1.16 -11.94 -0.38
CA TYR A 113 0.54 -12.58 0.76
C TYR A 113 0.90 -14.06 0.69
N LEU A 114 1.83 -14.47 1.54
CA LEU A 114 2.28 -15.84 1.65
C LEU A 114 1.57 -16.48 2.84
N PHE A 115 0.69 -17.42 2.54
CA PHE A 115 0.01 -18.25 3.53
C PHE A 115 0.86 -19.48 3.81
N VAL A 116 1.31 -19.63 5.05
CA VAL A 116 2.10 -20.78 5.48
C VAL A 116 1.19 -21.70 6.29
N ASN A 117 0.94 -22.90 5.78
CA ASN A 117 0.13 -23.90 6.45
C ASN A 117 0.67 -24.18 7.86
N ALA A 118 -0.18 -24.03 8.87
CA ALA A 118 0.21 -24.09 10.28
C ALA A 118 0.57 -25.51 10.76
N ASN A 119 0.44 -26.52 9.90
CA ASN A 119 0.73 -27.92 10.20
C ASN A 119 1.81 -28.53 9.31
N THR A 120 1.91 -28.10 8.04
CA THR A 120 2.78 -28.74 7.04
C THR A 120 3.96 -27.88 6.58
N MET A 121 4.00 -26.58 6.93
CA MET A 121 4.93 -25.59 6.35
C MET A 121 4.78 -25.35 4.84
N GLU A 122 3.79 -25.96 4.19
CA GLU A 122 3.49 -25.69 2.79
C GLU A 122 3.03 -24.24 2.62
N THR A 123 3.40 -23.64 1.49
CA THR A 123 3.17 -22.23 1.25
C THR A 123 2.28 -22.00 0.03
N GLU A 124 1.33 -21.08 0.16
CA GLU A 124 0.52 -20.58 -0.94
C GLU A 124 0.70 -19.07 -1.07
N GLU A 125 1.00 -18.61 -2.28
CA GLU A 125 1.19 -17.19 -2.58
C GLU A 125 -0.04 -16.60 -3.27
N GLN A 126 -0.46 -15.45 -2.77
CA GLN A 126 -1.46 -14.60 -3.39
C GLN A 126 -0.92 -13.17 -3.49
N THR A 127 -1.44 -12.37 -4.42
CA THR A 127 -0.99 -10.99 -4.64
C THR A 127 -2.09 -9.99 -4.35
N TYR A 128 -1.76 -8.97 -3.55
CA TYR A 128 -2.66 -7.88 -3.20
C TYR A 128 -1.91 -6.54 -3.19
N THR A 129 -2.61 -5.41 -3.21
CA THR A 129 -1.97 -4.10 -3.37
C THR A 129 -1.88 -3.25 -2.11
N MET A 130 -2.39 -3.75 -0.99
CA MET A 130 -2.44 -3.06 0.30
C MET A 130 -2.27 -4.05 1.44
N LEU A 131 -1.99 -3.53 2.64
CA LEU A 131 -2.08 -4.27 3.90
C LEU A 131 -3.53 -4.68 4.25
N PRO A 132 -3.71 -5.64 5.17
CA PRO A 132 -4.99 -5.92 5.80
C PRO A 132 -5.57 -4.68 6.47
N SER A 133 -6.89 -4.55 6.45
CA SER A 133 -7.61 -3.40 7.03
C SER A 133 -7.48 -3.38 8.55
N ASP A 134 -7.53 -4.56 9.17
CA ASP A 134 -7.10 -4.73 10.55
C ASP A 134 -5.59 -4.97 10.58
N VAL A 135 -4.82 -3.93 10.88
CA VAL A 135 -3.37 -4.02 11.00
C VAL A 135 -2.93 -4.60 12.36
N SER A 136 -3.86 -4.79 13.31
CA SER A 136 -3.53 -5.31 14.65
C SER A 136 -3.24 -6.81 14.68
N ILE A 137 -3.63 -7.54 13.63
CA ILE A 137 -3.37 -8.97 13.49
C ILE A 137 -1.94 -9.29 13.01
N ILE A 138 -1.18 -8.28 12.58
CA ILE A 138 0.18 -8.43 12.05
C ILE A 138 1.19 -7.58 12.81
N ASN A 139 2.41 -8.08 12.92
CA ASN A 139 3.57 -7.35 13.41
C ASN A 139 4.58 -7.16 12.29
N ARG A 140 5.26 -6.01 12.28
CA ARG A 140 6.33 -5.73 11.32
C ARG A 140 7.63 -6.38 11.83
N GLU A 141 8.09 -7.41 11.13
CA GLU A 141 9.30 -8.16 11.49
C GLU A 141 10.55 -7.61 10.82
N LYS A 142 10.39 -7.06 9.60
CA LYS A 142 11.47 -6.40 8.87
C LYS A 142 11.01 -5.05 8.35
N ASN A 143 11.83 -4.03 8.61
CA ASN A 143 11.56 -2.67 8.18
C ASN A 143 12.74 -2.13 7.36
N TYR A 144 12.52 -1.92 6.08
CA TYR A 144 13.47 -1.23 5.23
C TYR A 144 13.26 0.28 5.37
N THR A 145 14.23 0.96 5.97
CA THR A 145 14.18 2.41 6.22
C THR A 145 14.98 3.20 5.19
N PRO A 146 14.66 4.50 5.00
CA PRO A 146 15.46 5.40 4.15
C PRO A 146 16.91 5.55 4.60
N GLU A 147 17.25 5.27 5.86
CA GLU A 147 18.65 5.25 6.32
C GLU A 147 19.46 4.17 5.58
N ASN A 148 18.78 3.10 5.15
CA ASN A 148 19.35 2.00 4.37
C ASN A 148 19.15 2.20 2.85
N ALA A 149 18.36 3.19 2.44
CA ALA A 149 18.12 3.56 1.06
C ALA A 149 18.85 4.87 0.79
N GLY A 150 20.06 4.82 0.23
CA GLY A 150 20.84 6.02 -0.10
C GLY A 150 19.97 7.14 -0.69
N SER A 151 20.34 8.40 -0.43
CA SER A 151 19.57 9.56 -0.89
C SER A 151 19.21 9.42 -2.37
N GLY A 152 17.91 9.38 -2.68
CA GLY A 152 17.43 9.34 -4.06
C GLY A 152 17.97 10.52 -4.86
N GLU A 153 18.11 10.34 -6.16
CA GLU A 153 18.53 11.43 -7.04
C GLU A 153 17.44 12.51 -7.07
N LEU A 154 17.85 13.76 -6.87
CA LEU A 154 16.97 14.89 -7.14
C LEU A 154 16.65 14.92 -8.63
N PHE A 155 15.43 15.32 -8.96
CA PHE A 155 15.04 15.48 -10.35
C PHE A 155 15.95 16.49 -11.05
N ASP A 156 16.76 16.02 -12.00
CA ASP A 156 17.69 16.86 -12.74
C ASP A 156 17.04 17.44 -14.01
N PHE A 157 16.71 18.72 -13.94
CA PHE A 157 16.16 19.46 -15.08
C PHE A 157 17.22 19.92 -16.10
N THR A 158 18.51 19.72 -15.84
CA THR A 158 19.60 20.26 -16.68
C THR A 158 19.76 19.53 -18.01
N ASN A 159 19.38 18.24 -18.08
CA ASN A 159 19.58 17.37 -19.24
C ASN A 159 18.31 17.02 -20.02
N MET A 160 17.13 17.49 -19.61
CA MET A 160 15.93 17.26 -20.43
C MET A 160 15.98 18.19 -21.63
N ASN A 161 16.32 17.61 -22.79
CA ASN A 161 16.34 18.32 -24.05
C ASN A 161 15.03 19.12 -24.25
N LYS A 162 15.15 20.45 -24.33
CA LYS A 162 14.10 21.32 -24.92
C LYS A 162 13.80 20.93 -26.38
N ALA A 163 14.61 20.06 -26.97
CA ALA A 163 14.44 19.42 -28.28
C ALA A 163 13.33 18.36 -28.27
N GLY A 164 12.15 18.76 -27.81
CA GLY A 164 10.88 18.05 -27.97
C GLY A 164 9.73 19.04 -28.16
N ARG A 165 10.07 20.31 -28.50
CA ARG A 165 9.14 21.37 -28.90
C ARG A 165 8.50 21.05 -30.25
N SER A 166 7.98 19.84 -30.42
CA SER A 166 6.92 19.63 -31.39
C SER A 166 5.75 20.39 -30.84
N VAL A 167 5.48 21.48 -31.54
CA VAL A 167 4.31 22.33 -31.47
C VAL A 167 3.06 21.45 -31.52
N LEU A 168 2.67 20.84 -30.40
CA LEU A 168 1.26 20.54 -30.17
C LEU A 168 0.63 21.93 -30.10
N GLY A 169 0.08 22.33 -31.24
CA GLY A 169 -0.28 23.70 -31.62
C GLY A 169 -0.78 24.51 -30.44
N SER A 170 -0.32 25.76 -30.36
CA SER A 170 -0.64 26.71 -29.29
C SER A 170 -1.99 26.39 -28.66
N VAL A 171 -1.98 25.69 -27.53
CA VAL A 171 -3.22 25.47 -26.78
C VAL A 171 -3.50 26.80 -26.13
N SER A 172 -4.11 27.71 -26.91
CA SER A 172 -4.44 29.10 -26.59
C SER A 172 -5.65 29.17 -25.65
N GLY A 173 -5.64 28.34 -24.61
CA GLY A 173 -6.63 28.32 -23.55
C GLY A 173 -5.98 28.60 -22.21
N ASN A 174 -6.72 29.24 -21.31
CA ASN A 174 -6.35 29.40 -19.90
C ASN A 174 -6.01 28.01 -19.31
N LYS A 175 -4.72 27.72 -19.12
CA LYS A 175 -4.24 26.51 -18.44
C LYS A 175 -4.18 26.79 -16.95
N TRP A 176 -4.68 25.87 -16.14
CA TRP A 176 -4.62 25.93 -14.69
C TRP A 176 -4.24 24.56 -14.15
N ALA A 177 -3.32 24.51 -13.20
CA ALA A 177 -2.95 23.31 -12.46
C ALA A 177 -3.19 23.53 -10.97
N VAL A 178 -3.66 22.48 -10.31
CA VAL A 178 -3.71 22.39 -8.84
C VAL A 178 -2.90 21.18 -8.44
N ILE A 179 -1.86 21.40 -7.63
CA ILE A 179 -0.93 20.41 -7.11
C ILE A 179 -1.23 20.25 -5.62
N ILE A 180 -1.61 19.04 -5.22
CA ILE A 180 -1.98 18.75 -3.85
C ILE A 180 -0.95 17.80 -3.27
N SER A 181 -0.19 18.27 -2.28
CA SER A 181 0.67 17.43 -1.45
C SER A 181 -0.12 16.95 -0.24
N GLY A 182 -0.21 15.64 -0.05
CA GLY A 182 -0.87 15.09 1.13
C GLY A 182 -0.78 13.58 1.24
N GLY A 183 -0.82 13.09 2.49
CA GLY A 183 -1.06 11.69 2.81
C GLY A 183 -2.50 11.45 3.26
N ILE A 184 -2.81 10.22 3.65
CA ILE A 184 -4.15 9.84 4.13
C ILE A 184 -4.59 10.60 5.39
N ASN A 185 -3.62 11.08 6.18
CA ASN A 185 -3.81 11.95 7.33
C ASN A 185 -2.51 12.74 7.60
N ARG A 186 -2.53 13.59 8.64
CA ARG A 186 -1.38 14.42 9.05
C ARG A 186 -0.12 13.60 9.31
N ASP A 187 -0.26 12.47 9.99
CA ASP A 187 0.88 11.65 10.43
C ASP A 187 1.48 10.83 9.28
N ASN A 188 0.71 10.59 8.22
CA ASN A 188 1.13 9.90 7.02
C ASN A 188 1.50 10.85 5.88
N ASN A 189 1.76 12.13 6.18
CA ASN A 189 2.19 13.10 5.19
C ASN A 189 3.72 13.15 5.13
N TYR A 190 4.30 12.34 4.25
CA TYR A 190 5.76 12.18 4.14
C TYR A 190 6.40 13.27 3.28
N THR A 191 7.64 13.66 3.61
CA THR A 191 8.44 14.63 2.84
C THR A 191 8.54 14.27 1.35
N ARG A 192 8.52 12.97 1.01
CA ARG A 192 8.54 12.52 -0.39
C ARG A 192 7.39 13.09 -1.22
N TYR A 193 6.20 13.29 -0.64
CA TYR A 193 5.06 13.86 -1.37
C TYR A 193 5.31 15.31 -1.75
N TRP A 194 5.96 16.08 -0.86
CA TRP A 194 6.37 17.43 -1.19
C TRP A 194 7.42 17.44 -2.30
N ASN A 195 8.38 16.50 -2.28
CA ASN A 195 9.38 16.35 -3.34
C ASN A 195 8.72 16.02 -4.69
N ASP A 196 7.77 15.09 -4.72
CA ASP A 196 7.01 14.71 -5.93
C ASP A 196 6.25 15.92 -6.49
N CYS A 197 5.53 16.65 -5.63
CA CYS A 197 4.81 17.86 -6.00
C CYS A 197 5.75 18.97 -6.52
N SER A 198 6.92 19.15 -5.90
CA SER A 198 7.94 20.11 -6.32
C SER A 198 8.50 19.76 -7.72
N ALA A 199 8.73 18.47 -7.99
CA ALA A 199 9.18 18.01 -9.30
C ALA A 199 8.11 18.26 -10.38
N ILE A 200 6.83 17.97 -10.09
CA ILE A 200 5.69 18.26 -10.98
C ILE A 200 5.59 19.76 -11.26
N TYR A 201 5.61 20.59 -10.22
CA TYR A 201 5.56 22.05 -10.35
C TYR A 201 6.69 22.58 -11.24
N SER A 202 7.91 22.10 -10.98
CA SER A 202 9.11 22.49 -11.74
C SER A 202 9.03 22.06 -13.21
N ALA A 203 8.45 20.88 -13.49
CA ALA A 203 8.21 20.42 -14.85
C ALA A 203 7.14 21.27 -15.56
N LEU A 204 6.03 21.59 -14.89
CA LEU A 204 4.95 22.44 -15.42
C LEU A 204 5.48 23.81 -15.84
N LYS A 205 6.33 24.44 -15.03
CA LYS A 205 6.94 25.73 -15.37
C LYS A 205 7.99 25.63 -16.46
N SER A 206 8.87 24.65 -16.37
CA SER A 206 10.06 24.57 -17.25
C SER A 206 9.74 24.07 -18.66
N TYR A 207 8.71 23.21 -18.81
CA TYR A 207 8.40 22.53 -20.07
C TYR A 207 7.00 22.80 -20.60
N TYR A 208 6.02 23.06 -19.74
CA TYR A 208 4.62 23.19 -20.14
C TYR A 208 4.11 24.65 -20.14
N GLU A 209 5.00 25.60 -19.89
CA GLU A 209 4.75 27.05 -19.93
C GLU A 209 3.66 27.49 -18.92
N TYR A 210 3.58 26.82 -17.77
CA TYR A 210 2.79 27.29 -16.63
C TYR A 210 3.52 28.45 -15.92
N THR A 211 2.74 29.31 -15.26
CA THR A 211 3.20 30.46 -14.48
C THR A 211 2.67 30.36 -13.05
N ASP A 212 3.22 31.16 -12.13
CA ASP A 212 2.77 31.15 -10.72
C ASP A 212 1.30 31.58 -10.59
N ASN A 213 0.81 32.38 -11.54
CA ASN A 213 -0.58 32.82 -11.55
C ASN A 213 -1.55 31.72 -11.99
N ASN A 214 -1.08 30.59 -12.49
CA ASN A 214 -1.94 29.54 -13.02
C ASN A 214 -1.57 28.13 -12.53
N CYS A 215 -0.74 28.04 -11.50
CA CYS A 215 -0.41 26.81 -10.80
C CYS A 215 -0.54 27.07 -9.30
N ALA A 216 -1.43 26.33 -8.65
CA ALA A 216 -1.67 26.38 -7.20
C ALA A 216 -1.22 25.07 -6.55
#